data_AF-A0A915IGR6-F1
#
_entry.id   AF-A0A915IGR6-F1
#
_cell.length_a   1.000
_cell.length_b   1.000
_cell.length_c   1.000
_cell.angle_alpha   90.00
_cell.angle_beta   90.00
_cell.angle_gamma   90.00
#
_symmetry.space_group_name_H-M   'P 1'
#
loop_
_entity.id
_entity.type
_entity.pdbx_description
1 polymer ?
#
loop_
_entity_poly.entity_id
_entity_poly.type
_entity_poly.pdbx_seq_one_letter_code
_entity_poly.pdbx_strand_id
1 'polypeptide(L)'
;GADIFAAKINIEVQWASEAAIAAVERNGGKITCAYFDPISLDALIDPMKFFERGEPIPKRSFPPMEIIHYYIDPRLRGYLCDPSKLESAKIELSQKYGYKLPDIRQDPDYDSLFGPSKDPLQVFYGLQPGWVVNMKDSSILKPKDEDLVSYYNS
;
A
#
# COMPACT_ATOMS: atom_id res chain seq x y z
N GLY A 1 -17.57 -0.12 -15.52
CA GLY A 1 -16.15 -0.14 -15.92
C GLY A 1 -15.48 -1.49 -15.69
N ALA A 2 -15.97 -2.31 -14.74
CA ALA A 2 -15.38 -3.61 -14.44
C ALA A 2 -15.28 -4.51 -15.68
N ASP A 3 -16.27 -4.52 -16.57
CA ASP A 3 -16.27 -5.42 -17.74
C ASP A 3 -15.15 -5.11 -18.74
N ILE A 4 -14.92 -3.83 -19.02
CA ILE A 4 -13.92 -3.34 -19.99
C ILE A 4 -12.52 -3.17 -19.41
N PHE A 5 -12.36 -3.28 -18.09
CA PHE A 5 -11.06 -3.12 -17.44
C PHE A 5 -10.13 -4.28 -17.81
N ALA A 6 -9.03 -3.96 -18.47
CA ALA A 6 -8.05 -4.89 -19.02
C ALA A 6 -6.62 -4.38 -18.78
N ALA A 7 -6.28 -4.12 -17.52
CA ALA A 7 -4.95 -3.67 -17.12
C ALA A 7 -4.41 -4.52 -15.96
N LYS A 8 -3.13 -4.86 -16.05
CA LYS A 8 -2.36 -5.53 -15.01
C LYS A 8 -1.63 -4.46 -14.20
N ILE A 9 -2.18 -4.12 -13.03
CA ILE A 9 -1.66 -3.05 -12.18
C ILE A 9 -1.54 -3.50 -10.72
N ASN A 10 -0.58 -2.95 -10.00
CA ASN A 10 -0.53 -2.98 -8.55
C ASN A 10 -1.02 -1.62 -8.03
N ILE A 11 -2.18 -1.62 -7.38
CA ILE A 11 -2.84 -0.40 -6.93
C ILE A 11 -3.11 -0.44 -5.44
N GLU A 12 -2.87 0.69 -4.78
CA GLU A 12 -3.20 0.93 -3.39
C GLU A 12 -4.31 1.97 -3.31
N VAL A 13 -5.39 1.64 -2.61
CA VAL A 13 -6.57 2.51 -2.45
C VAL A 13 -7.03 2.49 -1.00
N GLN A 14 -7.80 3.47 -0.56
CA GLN A 14 -8.32 3.46 0.82
C GLN A 14 -9.50 2.51 0.99
N TRP A 15 -10.34 2.38 -0.05
CA TRP A 15 -11.56 1.58 -0.08
C TRP A 15 -11.75 0.96 -1.46
N ALA A 16 -12.29 -0.25 -1.52
CA ALA A 16 -12.56 -0.96 -2.75
C ALA A 16 -13.85 -1.78 -2.64
N SER A 17 -14.63 -1.81 -3.71
CA SER A 17 -15.76 -2.73 -3.81
C SER A 17 -15.27 -4.12 -4.21
N GLU A 18 -16.02 -5.15 -3.82
CA GLU A 18 -15.70 -6.54 -4.14
C GLU A 18 -15.59 -6.77 -5.66
N ALA A 19 -16.47 -6.15 -6.44
CA ALA A 19 -16.44 -6.23 -7.91
C ALA A 19 -15.18 -5.57 -8.51
N ALA A 20 -14.69 -4.47 -7.92
CA ALA A 20 -13.46 -3.82 -8.37
C ALA A 20 -12.23 -4.69 -8.05
N ILE A 21 -12.21 -5.31 -6.86
CA ILE A 21 -11.15 -6.26 -6.47
C ILE A 21 -11.10 -7.42 -7.47
N ALA A 22 -12.25 -8.03 -7.77
CA ALA A 22 -12.34 -9.12 -8.75
C ALA A 22 -11.86 -8.68 -10.14
N ALA A 23 -12.22 -7.46 -10.57
CA ALA A 23 -11.80 -6.91 -11.86
C ALA A 23 -10.29 -6.67 -11.97
N VAL A 24 -9.62 -6.32 -10.87
CA VAL A 24 -8.15 -6.17 -10.85
C VAL A 24 -7.47 -7.55 -10.82
N GLU A 25 -7.91 -8.44 -9.93
CA GLU A 25 -7.29 -9.75 -9.74
C GLU A 25 -7.48 -10.68 -10.94
N ARG A 26 -8.63 -10.62 -11.65
CA ARG A 26 -8.85 -11.41 -12.87
C ARG A 26 -7.86 -11.08 -13.99
N ASN A 27 -7.33 -9.85 -14.00
CA ASN A 27 -6.33 -9.40 -14.96
C ASN A 27 -4.89 -9.63 -14.46
N GLY A 28 -4.73 -10.30 -13.31
CA GLY A 28 -3.44 -10.54 -12.68
C GLY A 28 -2.85 -9.34 -11.96
N GLY A 29 -3.66 -8.30 -11.67
CA GLY A 29 -3.23 -7.19 -10.83
C GLY A 29 -3.29 -7.51 -9.33
N LYS A 30 -2.73 -6.60 -8.53
CA LYS A 30 -2.81 -6.61 -7.07
C LYS A 30 -3.53 -5.36 -6.61
N ILE A 31 -4.46 -5.51 -5.68
CA ILE A 31 -5.12 -4.40 -5.00
C ILE A 31 -4.83 -4.50 -3.51
N THR A 32 -4.52 -3.38 -2.88
CA THR A 32 -4.31 -3.30 -1.43
C THR A 32 -5.10 -2.12 -0.86
N CYS A 33 -5.87 -2.40 0.19
CA CYS A 33 -6.64 -1.40 0.90
C CYS A 33 -5.84 -0.86 2.09
N ALA A 34 -5.50 0.43 2.06
CA ALA A 34 -4.61 1.07 3.01
C ALA A 34 -5.22 2.39 3.54
N TYR A 35 -5.35 2.51 4.87
CA TYR A 35 -5.78 3.72 5.58
C TYR A 35 -4.72 4.82 5.65
N PHE A 36 -4.90 5.99 5.05
CA PHE A 36 -4.00 7.13 5.26
C PHE A 36 -4.62 8.14 6.24
N ASP A 37 -3.88 8.50 7.29
CA ASP A 37 -4.26 9.59 8.18
C ASP A 37 -4.13 10.96 7.48
N PRO A 38 -4.76 12.03 8.00
CA PRO A 38 -4.76 13.33 7.33
C PRO A 38 -3.37 13.92 7.04
N ILE A 39 -2.39 13.67 7.92
CA ILE A 39 -1.01 14.17 7.74
C ILE A 39 -0.33 13.39 6.63
N SER A 40 -0.44 12.06 6.65
CA SER A 40 0.07 11.20 5.58
C SER A 40 -0.59 11.52 4.24
N LEU A 41 -1.87 11.87 4.22
CA LEU A 41 -2.59 12.22 3.00
C LEU A 41 -2.13 13.59 2.45
N ASP A 42 -1.95 14.61 3.30
CA ASP A 42 -1.38 15.90 2.89
C ASP A 42 0.00 15.72 2.23
N ALA A 43 0.83 14.86 2.83
CA ALA A 43 2.15 14.52 2.28
C ALA A 43 2.07 13.79 0.92
N LEU A 44 1.05 12.97 0.68
CA LEU A 44 0.87 12.25 -0.59
C LEU A 44 0.20 13.08 -1.69
N ILE A 45 -0.67 14.03 -1.33
CA ILE A 45 -1.38 14.89 -2.30
C ILE A 45 -0.39 15.82 -3.00
N ASP A 46 0.49 16.47 -2.25
CA ASP A 46 1.53 17.35 -2.79
C ASP A 46 2.88 17.09 -2.11
N PRO A 47 3.61 16.05 -2.56
CA PRO A 47 4.90 15.68 -1.97
C PRO A 47 5.94 16.79 -2.10
N MET A 48 5.89 17.58 -3.18
CA MET A 48 6.84 18.67 -3.41
C MET A 48 6.70 19.74 -2.34
N LYS A 49 5.47 20.21 -2.12
CA LYS A 49 5.17 21.19 -1.07
C LYS A 49 5.42 20.65 0.33
N PHE A 50 5.22 19.35 0.55
CA PHE A 50 5.56 18.71 1.82
C PHE A 50 7.08 18.75 2.07
N PHE A 51 7.90 18.33 1.11
CA PHE A 51 9.37 18.32 1.25
C PHE A 51 9.97 19.73 1.36
N GLU A 52 9.34 20.74 0.77
CA GLU A 52 9.73 22.16 0.94
C GLU A 52 9.64 22.65 2.39
N ARG A 53 8.83 22.01 3.25
CA ARG A 53 8.73 22.36 4.68
C ARG A 53 10.01 21.99 5.46
N GLY A 54 10.83 21.08 4.93
CA GLY A 54 12.03 20.58 5.60
C GLY A 54 11.74 19.69 6.82
N GLU A 55 10.52 19.18 6.94
CA GLU A 55 10.10 18.27 8.01
C GLU A 55 10.50 16.81 7.69
N PRO A 56 10.79 15.99 8.71
CA PRO A 56 11.01 14.56 8.51
C PRO A 56 9.72 13.88 8.04
N ILE A 57 9.86 12.85 7.21
CA ILE A 57 8.72 12.04 6.76
C ILE A 57 8.02 11.43 7.99
N PRO A 58 6.71 11.68 8.20
CA PRO A 58 6.00 11.13 9.34
C PRO A 58 5.81 9.63 9.19
N LYS A 59 5.65 8.93 10.31
CA LYS A 59 5.10 7.58 10.30
C LYS A 59 3.58 7.65 10.20
N ARG A 60 3.03 6.80 9.35
CA ARG A 60 1.61 6.69 9.13
C ARG A 60 0.92 6.15 10.39
N SER A 61 -0.24 6.70 10.72
CA SER A 61 -1.03 6.23 11.87
C SER A 61 -1.88 5.01 11.51
N PHE A 62 -2.18 4.18 12.52
CA PHE A 62 -3.17 3.12 12.37
C PHE A 62 -4.58 3.69 12.19
N PRO A 63 -5.48 2.96 11.49
CA PRO A 63 -6.88 3.33 11.41
C PRO A 63 -7.54 3.39 12.79
N PRO A 64 -8.55 4.27 12.98
CA PRO A 64 -9.40 4.26 14.16
C PRO A 64 -10.00 2.87 14.42
N MET A 65 -10.22 2.54 15.70
CA MET A 65 -10.79 1.25 16.13
C MET A 65 -12.14 0.93 15.48
N GLU A 66 -12.92 1.94 15.11
CA GLU A 66 -14.21 1.76 14.45
C GLU A 66 -14.07 1.14 13.05
N ILE A 67 -13.00 1.47 12.31
CA ILE A 67 -12.79 1.05 10.92
C ILE A 67 -11.63 0.06 10.75
N ILE A 68 -10.90 -0.27 11.83
CA ILE A 68 -9.75 -1.18 11.77
C ILE A 68 -10.11 -2.55 11.21
N HIS A 69 -11.33 -3.03 11.48
CA HIS A 69 -11.83 -4.31 10.99
C HIS A 69 -11.79 -4.41 9.45
N TYR A 70 -12.01 -3.30 8.74
CA TYR A 70 -11.92 -3.23 7.29
C TYR A 70 -10.50 -3.53 6.79
N TYR A 71 -9.49 -2.99 7.48
CA TYR A 71 -8.08 -3.10 7.08
C TYR A 71 -7.39 -4.37 7.56
N ILE A 72 -8.04 -5.15 8.44
CA ILE A 72 -7.59 -6.47 8.88
C ILE A 72 -8.22 -7.59 8.02
N ASP A 73 -9.36 -7.36 7.40
CA ASP A 73 -10.07 -8.39 6.64
C ASP A 73 -9.34 -8.72 5.31
N PRO A 74 -8.90 -9.98 5.11
CA PRO A 74 -8.25 -10.40 3.85
C PRO A 74 -9.21 -10.33 2.65
N ARG A 75 -10.53 -10.43 2.84
CA ARG A 75 -11.53 -10.31 1.76
C ARG A 75 -11.57 -8.91 1.19
N LEU A 76 -11.22 -7.91 2.00
CA LEU A 76 -11.15 -6.51 1.61
C LEU A 76 -9.74 -6.11 1.18
N ARG A 77 -8.79 -7.07 1.15
CA ARG A 77 -7.37 -6.87 0.81
C ARG A 77 -6.73 -5.82 1.70
N GLY A 78 -7.12 -5.81 2.98
CA GLY A 78 -6.60 -4.89 3.97
C GLY A 78 -5.10 -5.08 4.19
N TYR A 79 -4.35 -3.99 4.30
CA TYR A 79 -2.90 -4.03 4.47
C TYR A 79 -2.42 -4.62 5.81
N LEU A 80 -3.32 -4.75 6.81
CA LEU A 80 -3.04 -5.38 8.12
C LEU A 80 -3.52 -6.83 8.19
N CYS A 81 -3.98 -7.41 7.07
CA CYS A 81 -4.47 -8.78 7.06
C CYS A 81 -3.35 -9.81 7.18
N ASP A 82 -3.70 -11.01 7.66
CA ASP A 82 -2.80 -12.16 7.68
C ASP A 82 -2.53 -12.65 6.24
N PRO A 83 -1.26 -12.64 5.77
CA PRO A 83 -0.91 -13.09 4.42
C PRO A 83 -1.37 -14.52 4.12
N SER A 84 -1.45 -15.38 5.13
CA SER A 84 -1.85 -16.79 5.00
C SER A 84 -3.31 -16.94 4.54
N LYS A 85 -4.17 -15.99 4.93
CA LYS A 85 -5.61 -16.00 4.62
C LYS A 85 -5.93 -15.25 3.32
N LEU A 86 -4.97 -14.51 2.78
CA LEU A 86 -5.14 -13.74 1.55
C LEU A 86 -5.39 -14.67 0.35
N GLU A 87 -4.63 -15.76 0.25
CA GLU A 87 -4.74 -16.70 -0.86
C GLU A 87 -6.09 -17.45 -0.86
N SER A 88 -6.59 -17.86 0.31
CA SER A 88 -7.93 -18.45 0.41
C SER A 88 -9.03 -17.46 0.01
N ALA A 89 -8.90 -16.19 0.41
CA ALA A 89 -9.87 -15.14 0.04
C ALA A 89 -9.86 -14.81 -1.46
N LYS A 90 -8.69 -14.89 -2.13
CA LYS A 90 -8.60 -14.78 -3.60
C LYS A 90 -9.30 -15.93 -4.30
N ILE A 91 -9.10 -17.17 -3.83
CA ILE A 91 -9.74 -18.36 -4.39
C ILE A 91 -11.27 -18.26 -4.25
N GLU A 92 -11.77 -17.91 -3.06
CA GLU A 92 -13.20 -17.73 -2.82
C GLU A 92 -13.81 -16.68 -3.75
N LEU A 93 -13.14 -15.53 -3.91
CA LEU A 93 -13.60 -14.47 -4.82
C LEU A 93 -13.62 -14.94 -6.27
N SER A 94 -12.58 -15.64 -6.71
CA SER A 94 -12.47 -16.18 -8.07
C SER A 94 -13.58 -17.16 -8.41
N GLN A 95 -13.96 -18.02 -7.44
CA GLN A 95 -15.08 -18.95 -7.58
C GLN A 95 -16.41 -18.21 -7.63
N LYS A 96 -16.61 -17.20 -6.77
CA LYS A 96 -17.85 -16.40 -6.72
C LYS A 96 -18.11 -15.63 -8.02
N TYR A 97 -17.07 -15.05 -8.62
CA TYR A 97 -17.18 -14.25 -9.86
C TYR A 97 -16.89 -15.06 -11.13
N GLY A 98 -16.49 -16.32 -11.02
CA GLY A 98 -16.34 -17.23 -12.15
C GLY A 98 -15.12 -16.96 -13.05
N TYR A 99 -14.00 -16.51 -12.49
CA TYR A 99 -12.74 -16.32 -13.23
C TYR A 99 -11.63 -17.23 -12.73
N LYS A 100 -10.66 -17.54 -13.60
CA LYS A 100 -9.45 -18.27 -13.20
C LYS A 100 -8.45 -17.29 -12.62
N LEU A 101 -7.96 -17.55 -11.41
CA LEU A 101 -6.90 -16.75 -10.81
C LEU A 101 -5.59 -16.98 -11.58
N PRO A 102 -4.98 -15.94 -12.18
CA PRO A 102 -3.70 -16.07 -12.86
C PRO A 102 -2.56 -16.28 -11.87
N ASP A 103 -1.57 -17.10 -12.25
CA ASP A 103 -0.37 -17.28 -11.45
C ASP A 103 0.60 -16.12 -11.68
N ILE A 104 0.57 -15.15 -10.76
CA ILE A 104 1.41 -13.95 -10.81
C ILE A 104 2.90 -14.27 -10.76
N ARG A 105 3.32 -15.38 -10.13
CA ARG A 105 4.75 -15.69 -9.91
C ARG A 105 5.50 -16.07 -11.18
N GLN A 106 4.76 -16.49 -12.20
CA GLN A 106 5.32 -16.87 -13.50
C GLN A 106 5.38 -15.68 -14.47
N ASP A 107 4.86 -14.52 -14.06
CA ASP A 107 4.81 -13.33 -14.90
C ASP A 107 6.22 -12.71 -15.05
N PRO A 108 6.69 -12.38 -16.26
CA PRO A 108 7.98 -11.71 -16.46
C PRO A 108 8.07 -10.35 -15.74
N ASP A 109 6.93 -9.68 -15.50
CA ASP A 109 6.89 -8.38 -14.81
C ASP A 109 6.72 -8.52 -13.29
N TYR A 110 6.90 -9.72 -12.72
CA TYR A 110 6.57 -9.95 -11.32
C TYR A 110 7.35 -9.05 -10.37
N ASP A 111 8.66 -8.91 -10.58
CA ASP A 111 9.53 -8.13 -9.69
C ASP A 111 9.23 -6.63 -9.74
N SER A 112 8.87 -6.10 -10.91
CA SER A 112 8.59 -4.68 -11.09
C SER A 112 7.21 -4.28 -10.54
N LEU A 113 6.21 -5.15 -10.70
CA LEU A 113 4.83 -4.87 -10.27
C LEU A 113 4.57 -5.31 -8.83
N PHE A 114 5.13 -6.43 -8.40
CA PHE A 114 4.87 -7.05 -7.09
C PHE A 114 6.11 -7.13 -6.22
N GLY A 115 7.07 -6.21 -6.44
CA GLY A 115 8.22 -6.00 -5.57
C GLY A 115 7.85 -5.72 -4.10
N PRO A 116 8.82 -5.27 -3.28
CA PRO A 116 8.60 -5.12 -1.84
C PRO A 116 7.39 -4.22 -1.59
N SER A 117 6.44 -4.72 -0.81
CA SER A 117 5.28 -3.90 -0.40
C SER A 117 5.74 -2.88 0.63
N LYS A 118 5.07 -1.72 0.66
CA LYS A 118 5.34 -0.70 1.69
C LYS A 118 5.11 -1.29 3.07
N ASP A 119 5.91 -0.85 4.03
CA ASP A 119 5.63 -1.13 5.43
C ASP A 119 4.27 -0.47 5.83
N PRO A 120 3.46 -1.09 6.70
CA PRO A 120 2.23 -0.51 7.22
C PRO A 120 2.34 0.95 7.70
N LEU A 121 3.48 1.32 8.29
CA LEU A 121 3.75 2.66 8.84
C LEU A 121 4.40 3.61 7.82
N GLN A 122 4.73 3.12 6.63
CA GLN A 122 5.41 3.90 5.60
C GLN A 122 4.41 4.66 4.71
N VAL A 123 4.72 5.95 4.47
CA VAL A 123 3.93 6.83 3.61
C VAL A 123 4.35 6.66 2.14
N PHE A 124 5.61 6.95 1.84
CA PHE A 124 6.17 6.95 0.49
C PHE A 124 6.87 5.63 0.15
N TYR A 125 6.71 5.17 -1.09
CA TYR A 125 7.46 4.00 -1.56
C TYR A 125 8.96 4.31 -1.63
N GLY A 126 9.80 3.50 -0.97
CA GLY A 126 11.26 3.63 -1.00
C GLY A 126 11.86 4.68 -0.06
N LEU A 127 11.05 5.49 0.64
CA LEU A 127 11.51 6.44 1.65
C LEU A 127 10.96 6.06 3.02
N GLN A 128 11.83 5.95 4.02
CA GLN A 128 11.46 5.55 5.37
C GLN A 128 11.03 6.75 6.22
N PRO A 129 10.16 6.53 7.23
CA PRO A 129 9.82 7.58 8.18
C PRO A 129 11.07 8.08 8.93
N GLY A 130 11.06 9.35 9.30
CA GLY A 130 12.19 10.02 9.95
C GLY A 130 13.26 10.56 9.01
N TRP A 131 13.25 10.19 7.72
CA TRP A 131 14.17 10.77 6.74
C TRP A 131 13.75 12.19 6.37
N VAL A 132 14.72 13.06 6.15
CA VAL A 132 14.50 14.42 5.64
C VAL A 132 15.03 14.50 4.22
N VAL A 133 14.18 14.91 3.29
CA VAL A 133 14.55 15.08 1.88
C VAL A 133 14.97 16.51 1.64
N ASN A 134 16.22 16.71 1.22
CA ASN A 134 16.72 18.00 0.80
C ASN A 134 16.62 18.12 -0.73
N MET A 135 15.64 18.90 -1.18
CA MET A 135 15.35 19.12 -2.60
C MET A 135 16.45 19.93 -3.30
N LYS A 136 17.11 20.86 -2.59
CA LYS A 136 18.14 21.74 -3.17
C LYS A 136 19.40 20.95 -3.52
N ASP A 137 19.86 20.11 -2.61
CA ASP A 137 21.08 19.34 -2.77
C ASP A 137 20.82 17.91 -3.27
N SER A 138 19.56 17.57 -3.58
CA SER A 138 19.11 16.24 -4.01
C SER A 138 19.64 15.12 -3.11
N SER A 139 19.56 15.32 -1.80
CA SER A 139 20.12 14.42 -0.79
C SER A 139 19.09 14.01 0.25
N ILE A 140 19.31 12.85 0.87
CA ILE A 140 18.45 12.32 1.93
C ILE A 140 19.25 12.27 3.22
N LEU A 141 18.76 12.97 4.25
CA LEU A 141 19.34 12.97 5.57
C LEU A 141 18.64 11.90 6.42
N LYS A 142 19.42 11.00 7.00
CA LYS A 142 18.93 9.92 7.85
C LYS A 142 19.22 10.25 9.33
N PRO A 143 18.30 9.95 10.25
CA PRO A 143 18.56 10.12 11.67
C PRO A 143 19.73 9.23 12.09
N LYS A 144 20.63 9.76 12.91
CA LYS A 144 21.77 9.03 13.50
C LYS A 144 21.57 8.71 14.98
N ASP A 145 20.70 9.45 15.64
CA ASP A 145 20.37 9.26 17.04
C ASP A 145 19.62 7.93 17.21
N GLU A 146 20.10 7.09 18.12
CA GLU A 146 19.53 5.77 18.38
C GLU A 146 18.08 5.86 18.87
N ASP A 147 17.74 6.88 19.67
CA ASP A 147 16.38 7.07 20.18
C ASP A 147 15.41 7.43 19.05
N LEU A 148 15.85 8.28 18.11
CA LEU A 148 15.05 8.63 16.93
C LEU A 148 14.88 7.45 15.99
N VAL A 149 15.95 6.69 15.76
CA VAL A 149 15.90 5.48 14.92
C VAL A 149 14.94 4.46 15.53
N SER A 150 14.99 4.26 16.86
CA SER A 150 14.06 3.40 17.58
C SER A 150 12.62 3.89 17.44
N TYR A 151 12.37 5.20 17.63
CA TYR A 151 11.04 5.79 17.53
C TYR A 151 10.37 5.63 16.15
N TYR A 152 11.15 5.77 15.06
CA TYR A 152 10.63 5.66 13.69
C TYR A 152 10.52 4.21 13.20
N ASN A 153 11.28 3.28 13.77
CA ASN A 153 11.20 1.85 13.46
C ASN A 153 10.22 1.07 14.36
N SER A 154 9.66 1.72 15.39
CA SER A 154 8.66 1.16 16.31
C SER A 154 7.22 1.41 15.88
#